data_AF-A0A094ASE3-F1
#
_entry.id   AF-A0A094ASE3-F1
#
_cell.length_a   1.000
_cell.length_b   1.000
_cell.length_c   1.000
_cell.angle_alpha   90.00
_cell.angle_beta   90.00
_cell.angle_gamma   90.00
#
_symmetry.space_group_name_H-M   'P 1'
#
loop_
_entity.id
_entity.type
_entity.pdbx_description
1 polymer ?
#
loop_
_entity_poly.entity_id
_entity_poly.type
_entity_poly.pdbx_seq_one_letter_code
_entity_poly.pdbx_strand_id
1 'polypeptide(L)'
;MAIIKSLEIRLQNLEQRHSGISDIDSGEAAHQVRVAEVFRLAALIYLLRLAKGESVGYKAYNLAVASAFDVMGQCAFCERPWPMFIIGLEARTDEQRSVILTVFKASLQRQPHGTMSLADRMVRDAWAQQDLCGDEIDQLVLYSRVINRNHVPPCFT
;
A
#
# COMPACT_ATOMS: atom_id res chain seq x y z
N MET A 1 -8.64 -19.93 -11.20
CA MET A 1 -7.59 -19.34 -12.07
C MET A 1 -8.10 -18.21 -12.97
N ALA A 2 -9.18 -18.40 -13.77
CA ALA A 2 -9.64 -17.40 -14.75
C ALA A 2 -10.01 -16.03 -14.16
N ILE A 3 -10.66 -16.02 -12.98
CA ILE A 3 -11.07 -14.78 -12.29
C ILE A 3 -9.85 -13.94 -11.86
N ILE A 4 -8.84 -14.58 -11.27
CA ILE A 4 -7.61 -13.91 -10.82
C ILE A 4 -6.88 -13.25 -12.00
N LYS A 5 -6.76 -13.96 -13.12
CA LYS A 5 -6.14 -13.42 -14.34
C LYS A 5 -6.93 -12.24 -14.92
N SER A 6 -8.26 -12.31 -14.91
CA SER A 6 -9.12 -11.20 -15.32
C SER A 6 -8.95 -9.98 -14.41
N LEU A 7 -8.90 -10.19 -13.10
CA LEU A 7 -8.65 -9.11 -12.13
C LEU A 7 -7.27 -8.47 -12.32
N GLU A 8 -6.24 -9.26 -12.58
CA GLU A 8 -4.89 -8.76 -12.86
C GLU A 8 -4.88 -7.85 -14.08
N ILE A 9 -5.43 -8.32 -15.21
CA ILE A 9 -5.53 -7.52 -16.44
C ILE A 9 -6.30 -6.23 -16.18
N ARG A 10 -7.43 -6.31 -15.46
CA ARG A 10 -8.23 -5.12 -15.13
C ARG A 10 -7.44 -4.13 -14.30
N LEU A 11 -6.76 -4.59 -13.24
CA LEU A 11 -5.96 -3.72 -12.39
C LEU A 11 -4.78 -3.11 -13.14
N GLN A 12 -4.11 -3.86 -14.01
CA GLN A 12 -2.99 -3.36 -14.82
C GLN A 12 -3.40 -2.23 -15.78
N ASN A 13 -4.62 -2.27 -16.32
CA ASN A 13 -5.11 -1.33 -17.32
C ASN A 13 -6.09 -0.27 -16.77
N LEU A 14 -6.38 -0.30 -15.46
CA LEU A 14 -7.30 0.67 -14.86
C LEU A 14 -6.61 2.01 -14.67
N GLU A 15 -7.14 3.04 -15.33
CA GLU A 15 -6.67 4.42 -15.17
C GLU A 15 -7.58 5.19 -14.20
N GLN A 16 -6.98 5.86 -13.23
CA GLN A 16 -7.73 6.67 -12.26
C GLN A 16 -8.05 8.04 -12.85
N ARG A 17 -9.34 8.38 -12.86
CA ARG A 17 -9.84 9.65 -13.37
C ARG A 17 -10.80 10.26 -12.36
N HIS A 18 -10.72 11.58 -12.17
CA HIS A 18 -11.73 12.32 -11.42
C HIS A 18 -12.95 12.58 -12.33
N SER A 19 -14.15 12.20 -11.88
CA SER A 19 -15.39 12.29 -12.69
C SER A 19 -16.24 13.54 -12.42
N GLY A 20 -15.80 14.46 -11.55
CA GLY A 20 -16.58 15.64 -11.16
C GLY A 20 -16.53 16.79 -12.19
N ILE A 21 -17.68 17.44 -12.41
CA ILE A 21 -17.88 18.64 -13.28
C ILE A 21 -17.66 19.96 -12.49
N SER A 22 -17.36 19.92 -11.21
CA SER A 22 -17.30 21.12 -10.37
C SER A 22 -15.93 21.82 -10.41
N ASP A 23 -15.96 23.16 -10.40
CA ASP A 23 -14.85 24.09 -10.13
C ASP A 23 -14.26 23.93 -8.70
N ILE A 24 -13.98 22.69 -8.29
CA ILE A 24 -13.26 22.36 -7.06
C ILE A 24 -11.77 22.58 -7.32
N ASP A 25 -11.07 23.09 -6.31
CA ASP A 25 -9.63 23.29 -6.29
C ASP A 25 -8.88 22.12 -6.96
N SER A 26 -8.16 22.44 -8.03
CA SER A 26 -7.35 21.49 -8.82
C SER A 26 -6.46 20.59 -7.95
N GLY A 27 -6.04 21.08 -6.77
CA GLY A 27 -5.26 20.32 -5.80
C GLY A 27 -6.01 19.14 -5.16
N GLU A 28 -7.29 19.32 -4.81
CA GLU A 28 -8.10 18.27 -4.17
C GLU A 28 -8.45 17.17 -5.16
N ALA A 29 -8.85 17.52 -6.38
CA ALA A 29 -9.10 16.55 -7.44
C ALA A 29 -7.84 15.73 -7.76
N ALA A 30 -6.69 16.39 -7.87
CA ALA A 30 -5.41 15.71 -8.10
C ALA A 30 -5.03 14.79 -6.92
N HIS A 31 -5.32 15.20 -5.68
CA HIS A 31 -5.10 14.37 -4.50
C HIS A 31 -5.99 13.11 -4.51
N GLN A 32 -7.28 13.24 -4.82
CA GLN A 32 -8.20 12.11 -4.91
C GLN A 32 -7.76 11.09 -5.98
N VAL A 33 -7.30 11.57 -7.15
CA VAL A 33 -6.75 10.70 -8.21
C VAL A 33 -5.51 9.94 -7.71
N ARG A 34 -4.61 10.61 -6.99
CA ARG A 34 -3.43 9.96 -6.40
C ARG A 34 -3.82 8.90 -5.36
N VAL A 35 -4.78 9.20 -4.47
CA VAL A 35 -5.26 8.22 -3.47
C VAL A 35 -5.91 7.01 -4.16
N ALA A 36 -6.69 7.23 -5.21
CA ALA A 36 -7.26 6.14 -6.01
C ALA A 36 -6.16 5.29 -6.67
N GLU A 37 -5.08 5.91 -7.12
CA GLU A 37 -3.96 5.22 -7.75
C GLU A 37 -3.16 4.39 -6.73
N VAL A 38 -2.94 4.94 -5.53
CA VAL A 38 -2.40 4.20 -4.38
C VAL A 38 -3.23 2.95 -4.07
N PHE A 39 -4.56 3.08 -4.10
CA PHE A 39 -5.47 1.94 -3.88
C PHE A 39 -5.34 0.87 -4.97
N ARG A 40 -5.30 1.29 -6.24
CA ARG A 40 -5.12 0.39 -7.38
C ARG A 40 -3.80 -0.38 -7.29
N LEU A 41 -2.71 0.32 -6.97
CA LEU A 41 -1.37 -0.27 -6.86
C LEU A 41 -1.27 -1.24 -5.69
N ALA A 42 -1.82 -0.89 -4.52
CA ALA A 42 -1.92 -1.80 -3.39
C ALA A 42 -2.72 -3.07 -3.74
N ALA A 43 -3.84 -2.94 -4.47
CA ALA A 43 -4.61 -4.09 -4.95
C ALA A 43 -3.82 -4.98 -5.93
N LEU A 44 -3.05 -4.37 -6.83
CA LEU A 44 -2.21 -5.12 -7.76
C LEU A 44 -1.08 -5.87 -7.03
N ILE A 45 -0.41 -5.20 -6.08
CA ILE A 45 0.63 -5.82 -5.24
C ILE A 45 0.06 -7.00 -4.46
N TYR A 46 -1.07 -6.80 -3.76
CA TYR A 46 -1.75 -7.85 -3.01
C TYR A 46 -2.13 -9.03 -3.91
N LEU A 47 -2.69 -8.78 -5.09
CA LEU A 47 -3.07 -9.82 -6.03
C LEU A 47 -1.87 -10.64 -6.52
N LEU A 48 -0.81 -9.96 -6.94
CA LEU A 48 0.37 -10.61 -7.51
C LEU A 48 1.14 -11.40 -6.45
N ARG A 49 1.31 -10.84 -5.27
CA ARG A 49 2.13 -11.46 -4.24
C ARG A 49 1.34 -12.41 -3.34
N LEU A 50 0.22 -11.97 -2.78
CA LEU A 50 -0.49 -12.76 -1.76
C LEU A 50 -1.49 -13.74 -2.38
N ALA A 51 -2.18 -13.35 -3.45
CA ALA A 51 -3.19 -14.23 -4.06
C ALA A 51 -2.61 -15.20 -5.10
N LYS A 52 -1.56 -14.78 -5.84
CA LYS A 52 -0.90 -15.63 -6.85
C LYS A 52 0.40 -16.28 -6.37
N GLY A 53 1.03 -15.76 -5.31
CA GLY A 53 2.32 -16.27 -4.84
C GLY A 53 3.46 -16.03 -5.85
N GLU A 54 3.36 -15.00 -6.68
CA GLU A 54 4.40 -14.69 -7.68
C GLU A 54 5.73 -14.38 -6.99
N SER A 55 6.84 -14.84 -7.58
CA SER A 55 8.19 -14.63 -7.02
C SER A 55 8.61 -13.15 -7.01
N VAL A 56 9.63 -12.80 -6.21
CA VAL A 56 10.16 -11.43 -6.10
C VAL A 56 10.75 -10.95 -7.45
N GLY A 57 11.15 -11.89 -8.33
CA GLY A 57 11.61 -11.58 -9.68
C GLY A 57 10.50 -11.24 -10.68
N TYR A 58 9.23 -11.31 -10.29
CA TYR A 58 8.12 -11.07 -11.22
C TYR A 58 8.05 -9.59 -11.62
N LYS A 59 8.31 -9.30 -12.90
CA LYS A 59 8.46 -7.94 -13.43
C LYS A 59 7.28 -7.02 -13.13
N ALA A 60 6.04 -7.52 -13.28
CA ALA A 60 4.85 -6.69 -13.06
C ALA A 60 4.65 -6.35 -11.58
N TYR A 61 5.08 -7.22 -10.67
CA TYR A 61 5.09 -6.94 -9.23
C TYR A 61 6.10 -5.84 -8.88
N ASN A 62 7.35 -5.97 -9.34
CA ASN A 62 8.39 -4.97 -9.09
C ASN A 62 8.03 -3.60 -9.68
N LEU A 63 7.41 -3.57 -10.86
CA LEU A 63 6.91 -2.34 -11.45
C LEU A 63 5.79 -1.73 -10.61
N ALA A 64 4.84 -2.53 -10.12
CA ALA A 64 3.76 -2.05 -9.27
C ALA A 64 4.28 -1.46 -7.95
N VAL A 65 5.27 -2.11 -7.32
CA VAL A 65 5.94 -1.61 -6.10
C VAL A 65 6.66 -0.29 -6.37
N ALA A 66 7.45 -0.20 -7.44
CA ALA A 66 8.14 1.04 -7.81
C ALA A 66 7.14 2.20 -8.04
N SER A 67 6.11 1.97 -8.86
CA SER A 67 5.06 2.96 -9.10
C SER A 67 4.32 3.36 -7.82
N ALA A 68 4.12 2.43 -6.87
CA ALA A 68 3.49 2.73 -5.60
C ALA A 68 4.31 3.74 -4.79
N PHE A 69 5.63 3.57 -4.72
CA PHE A 69 6.50 4.52 -4.03
C PHE A 69 6.59 5.87 -4.76
N ASP A 70 6.60 5.89 -6.09
CA ASP A 70 6.58 7.13 -6.86
C ASP A 70 5.32 7.96 -6.61
N VAL A 71 4.15 7.31 -6.59
CA VAL A 71 2.87 7.97 -6.32
C VAL A 71 2.77 8.38 -4.85
N MET A 72 3.23 7.54 -3.92
CA MET A 72 3.27 7.84 -2.49
C MET A 72 4.17 9.04 -2.18
N GLY A 73 5.31 9.18 -2.85
CA GLY A 73 6.20 10.34 -2.72
C GLY A 73 5.55 11.67 -3.16
N GLN A 74 4.48 11.61 -3.96
CA GLN A 74 3.70 12.76 -4.40
C GLN A 74 2.42 12.98 -3.57
N CYS A 75 2.11 12.06 -2.64
CA CYS A 75 0.93 12.16 -1.78
C CYS A 75 1.25 12.99 -0.53
N ALA A 76 0.52 14.09 -0.33
CA ALA A 76 0.62 14.87 0.91
C ALA A 76 0.15 14.08 2.15
N PHE A 77 -0.88 13.25 1.97
CA PHE A 77 -1.42 12.32 2.97
C PHE A 77 -2.16 11.20 2.24
N CYS A 78 -2.60 10.16 2.96
CA CYS A 78 -3.47 9.09 2.47
C CYS A 78 -4.29 8.54 3.63
N GLU A 79 -5.61 8.75 3.60
CA GLU A 79 -6.55 8.34 4.67
C GLU A 79 -7.05 6.90 4.52
N ARG A 80 -6.37 6.08 3.69
CA ARG A 80 -6.73 4.67 3.44
C ARG A 80 -5.74 3.73 4.15
N PRO A 81 -6.09 3.12 5.29
CA PRO A 81 -5.17 2.30 6.07
C PRO A 81 -4.71 1.04 5.34
N TRP A 82 -5.59 0.39 4.58
CA TRP A 82 -5.24 -0.85 3.90
C TRP A 82 -4.18 -0.65 2.79
N PRO A 83 -4.31 0.32 1.86
CA PRO A 83 -3.24 0.62 0.91
C PRO A 83 -1.92 1.01 1.58
N MET A 84 -1.99 1.84 2.63
CA MET A 84 -0.83 2.23 3.43
C MET A 84 -0.13 1.02 4.05
N PHE A 85 -0.90 0.06 4.58
CA PHE A 85 -0.38 -1.17 5.12
C PHE A 85 0.30 -2.03 4.04
N ILE A 86 -0.38 -2.30 2.92
CA ILE A 86 0.15 -3.15 1.83
C ILE A 86 1.46 -2.58 1.29
N ILE A 87 1.48 -1.30 0.92
CA ILE A 87 2.69 -0.67 0.34
C ILE A 87 3.77 -0.53 1.41
N GLY A 88 3.39 -0.24 2.66
CA GLY A 88 4.33 -0.17 3.79
C GLY A 88 5.10 -1.48 4.01
N LEU A 89 4.45 -2.63 3.84
CA LEU A 89 5.13 -3.93 3.90
C LEU A 89 6.17 -4.15 2.80
N GLU A 90 6.15 -3.34 1.73
CA GLU A 90 7.08 -3.42 0.61
C GLU A 90 8.31 -2.52 0.76
N ALA A 91 8.37 -1.69 1.79
CA ALA A 91 9.54 -0.85 2.04
C ALA A 91 10.76 -1.69 2.46
N ARG A 92 11.79 -1.70 1.62
CA ARG A 92 13.06 -2.44 1.82
C ARG A 92 14.25 -1.51 2.06
N THR A 93 14.15 -0.24 1.70
CA THR A 93 15.20 0.77 1.92
C THR A 93 14.74 1.85 2.88
N ASP A 94 15.70 2.58 3.47
CA ASP A 94 15.40 3.69 4.38
C ASP A 94 14.66 4.82 3.66
N GLU A 95 14.92 5.05 2.37
CA GLU A 95 14.21 6.03 1.56
C GLU A 95 12.72 5.65 1.41
N GLN A 96 12.44 4.38 1.11
CA GLN A 96 11.07 3.86 1.01
C GLN A 96 10.36 3.93 2.36
N ARG A 97 11.03 3.53 3.45
CA ARG A 97 10.49 3.64 4.81
C ARG A 97 10.19 5.10 5.15
N SER A 98 11.09 6.03 4.81
CA SER A 98 10.91 7.47 5.03
C SER A 98 9.68 8.03 4.31
N VAL A 99 9.44 7.64 3.05
CA VAL A 99 8.23 8.02 2.31
C VAL A 99 6.97 7.57 3.06
N ILE A 100 6.90 6.30 3.48
CA ILE A 100 5.75 5.74 4.19
C ILE A 100 5.52 6.44 5.53
N LEU A 101 6.59 6.66 6.31
CA LEU A 101 6.51 7.35 7.60
C LEU A 101 6.06 8.81 7.46
N THR A 102 6.49 9.49 6.40
CA THR A 102 6.08 10.86 6.10
C THR A 102 4.59 10.92 5.81
N VAL A 103 4.09 10.02 4.96
CA VAL A 103 2.65 9.97 4.63
C VAL A 103 1.82 9.56 5.85
N PHE A 104 2.24 8.55 6.62
CA PHE A 104 1.53 8.18 7.87
C PHE A 104 1.44 9.34 8.85
N LYS A 105 2.54 10.08 9.07
CA LYS A 105 2.55 11.24 9.97
C LYS A 105 1.52 12.29 9.53
N ALA A 106 1.47 12.62 8.24
CA ALA A 106 0.51 13.57 7.70
C ALA A 106 -0.93 13.04 7.79
N SER A 107 -1.17 11.76 7.47
CA SER A 107 -2.49 11.11 7.59
C SER A 107 -2.98 11.08 9.03
N LEU A 108 -2.12 10.75 10.00
CA LEU A 108 -2.47 10.69 11.42
C LEU A 108 -2.77 12.07 12.01
N GLN A 109 -2.18 13.14 11.49
CA GLN A 109 -2.57 14.50 11.90
C GLN A 109 -4.02 14.84 11.51
N ARG A 110 -4.53 14.23 10.44
CA ARG A 110 -5.92 14.42 9.96
C ARG A 110 -6.89 13.43 10.61
N GLN A 111 -6.45 12.18 10.78
CA GLN A 111 -7.22 11.10 11.38
C GLN A 111 -6.38 10.33 12.41
N PRO A 112 -6.21 10.86 13.64
CA PRO A 112 -5.27 10.35 14.64
C PRO A 112 -5.68 9.02 15.29
N HIS A 113 -6.94 8.60 15.14
CA HIS A 113 -7.49 7.46 15.87
C HIS A 113 -8.00 6.35 14.95
N GLY A 114 -8.02 5.13 15.47
CA GLY A 114 -8.63 3.97 14.82
C GLY A 114 -7.68 3.28 13.84
N THR A 115 -8.20 2.91 12.68
CA THR A 115 -7.61 1.96 11.74
C THR A 115 -6.30 2.44 11.12
N MET A 116 -6.10 3.76 10.97
CA MET A 116 -4.84 4.33 10.48
C MET A 116 -3.69 4.16 11.48
N SER A 117 -3.95 4.43 12.78
CA SER A 117 -2.94 4.24 13.84
C SER A 117 -2.53 2.77 14.00
N LEU A 118 -3.47 1.85 13.76
CA LEU A 118 -3.21 0.43 13.72
C LEU A 118 -2.32 0.06 12.51
N ALA A 119 -2.62 0.58 11.32
CA ALA A 119 -1.81 0.31 10.13
C ALA A 119 -0.37 0.80 10.28
N ASP A 120 -0.14 2.02 10.81
CA ASP A 120 1.21 2.54 11.09
C ASP A 120 1.97 1.61 12.05
N ARG A 121 1.33 1.18 13.14
CA ARG A 121 1.94 0.23 14.09
C ARG A 121 2.28 -1.10 13.43
N MET A 122 1.34 -1.68 12.69
CA MET A 122 1.52 -2.97 12.02
C MET A 122 2.69 -2.94 11.03
N VAL A 123 2.84 -1.86 10.26
CA VAL A 123 3.95 -1.68 9.32
C VAL A 123 5.29 -1.59 10.06
N ARG A 124 5.37 -0.80 11.13
CA ARG A 124 6.60 -0.69 11.94
C ARG A 124 6.99 -2.00 12.62
N ASP A 125 6.00 -2.74 13.13
CA ASP A 125 6.22 -4.07 13.71
C ASP A 125 6.74 -5.05 12.67
N ALA A 126 6.24 -4.97 11.43
CA ALA A 126 6.72 -5.78 10.32
C ALA A 126 8.19 -5.48 10.01
N TRP A 127 8.56 -4.21 9.90
CA TRP A 127 9.93 -3.78 9.66
C TRP A 127 10.87 -4.22 10.78
N ALA A 128 10.46 -4.06 12.04
CA ALA A 128 11.24 -4.55 13.18
C ALA A 128 11.44 -6.07 13.13
N GLN A 129 10.43 -6.85 12.71
CA GLN A 129 10.60 -8.29 12.52
C GLN A 129 11.55 -8.64 11.38
N GLN A 130 11.50 -7.90 10.27
CA GLN A 130 12.42 -8.08 9.15
C GLN A 130 13.86 -7.78 9.57
N ASP A 131 14.08 -6.66 10.25
CA ASP A 131 15.40 -6.21 10.71
C ASP A 131 16.03 -7.20 11.71
N LEU A 132 15.20 -7.84 12.56
CA LEU A 132 15.65 -8.87 13.51
C LEU A 132 15.96 -10.22 12.86
N CYS A 133 15.32 -10.56 11.74
CA CYS A 133 15.46 -11.90 11.14
C CYS A 133 16.76 -12.06 10.34
N GLY A 134 17.40 -10.96 9.92
CA GLY A 134 18.67 -10.95 9.16
C GLY A 134 18.55 -11.44 7.71
N ASP A 135 17.63 -12.35 7.43
CA ASP A 135 17.31 -12.91 6.11
C ASP A 135 15.99 -12.35 5.53
N GLU A 136 15.82 -12.49 4.21
CA GLU A 136 14.60 -12.08 3.51
C GLU A 136 13.40 -12.95 3.94
N ILE A 137 12.48 -12.37 4.71
CA ILE A 137 11.23 -13.02 5.11
C ILE A 137 10.26 -13.00 3.92
N ASP A 138 9.70 -14.16 3.58
CA ASP A 138 8.62 -14.21 2.58
C ASP A 138 7.44 -13.31 2.97
N GLN A 139 6.92 -12.56 2.00
CA GLN A 139 5.90 -11.54 2.24
C GLN A 139 4.56 -12.11 2.72
N LEU A 140 4.16 -13.31 2.28
CA LEU A 140 2.93 -13.95 2.76
C LEU A 140 3.09 -14.35 4.23
N VAL A 141 4.29 -14.83 4.60
CA VAL A 141 4.66 -15.14 5.99
C VAL A 141 4.64 -13.87 6.84
N LEU A 142 5.26 -12.78 6.37
CA LEU A 142 5.27 -11.49 7.06
C LEU A 142 3.85 -10.94 7.28
N TYR A 143 3.04 -10.93 6.24
CA TYR A 143 1.64 -10.50 6.29
C TYR A 143 0.86 -11.29 7.35
N SER A 144 0.97 -12.63 7.32
CA SER A 144 0.29 -13.51 8.28
C SER A 144 0.78 -13.29 9.71
N ARG A 145 2.10 -13.14 9.91
CA ARG A 145 2.69 -12.87 11.24
C ARG A 145 2.19 -11.56 11.83
N VAL A 146 2.15 -10.49 11.04
CA VAL A 146 1.74 -9.17 11.49
C VAL A 146 0.25 -9.15 11.84
N ILE A 147 -0.60 -9.80 11.04
CA ILE A 147 -2.03 -9.96 11.36
C ILE A 147 -2.23 -10.78 12.63
N ASN A 148 -1.56 -11.94 12.73
CA ASN A 148 -1.71 -12.81 13.89
C ASN A 148 -1.23 -12.14 15.19
N ARG A 149 -0.17 -11.33 15.13
CA ARG A 149 0.33 -10.56 16.28
C ARG A 149 -0.63 -9.47 16.73
N ASN A 150 -1.32 -8.82 15.79
CA ASN A 150 -2.22 -7.72 16.09
C ASN A 150 -3.66 -8.19 16.36
N HIS A 151 -3.97 -9.47 16.14
CA HIS A 151 -5.29 -10.09 16.32
C HIS A 151 -6.43 -9.46 15.49
N VAL A 152 -6.10 -8.57 14.55
CA VAL A 152 -7.05 -7.93 13.64
C VAL A 152 -6.41 -7.72 12.26
N PRO A 153 -7.15 -7.94 11.16
CA PRO A 153 -6.68 -7.57 9.83
C PRO A 153 -6.74 -6.04 9.63
N PRO A 154 -5.94 -5.49 8.70
CA PRO A 154 -6.04 -4.07 8.35
C PRO A 154 -7.40 -3.79 7.72
N CYS A 155 -8.07 -2.72 8.14
CA CYS A 155 -9.38 -2.34 7.61
C CYS A 155 -9.29 -1.76 6.19
N PHE A 156 -10.18 -2.21 5.30
CA PHE A 156 -10.30 -1.79 3.90
C PHE A 156 -10.91 -0.39 3.67
N THR A 157 -11.24 0.34 4.75
CA THR A 157 -11.93 1.66 4.71
C THR A 157 -11.11 2.77 4.08
#